data_AF-A0A4Q4B5F4-F1
#
_entry.id   AF-A0A4Q4B5F4-F1
#
_cell.length_a   1.000
_cell.length_b   1.000
_cell.length_c   1.000
_cell.angle_alpha   90.00
_cell.angle_beta   90.00
_cell.angle_gamma   90.00
#
_symmetry.space_group_name_H-M   'P 1'
#
loop_
_entity.id
_entity.type
_entity.pdbx_description
1 polymer ?
#
loop_
_entity_poly.entity_id
_entity_poly.type
_entity_poly.pdbx_seq_one_letter_code
_entity_poly.pdbx_strand_id
1 'polypeptide(L)'
;MKPKFTILLFLVISSFSFGQNLEDLDSYTVDEFYKKVELDRGTLDEDGREIDYIYVKTELDSGDYKIDLTDGDGDLYEVKDTNIFIKFNGYFGYAGYSTECILKVEYYSSTVYKLE
;
A
#
# COMPACT_ATOMS: atom_id res chain seq x y z
N MET A 1 14.80 3.30 27.20
CA MET A 1 14.48 4.26 26.12
C MET A 1 12.98 4.21 25.90
N LYS A 2 12.29 5.36 25.88
CA LYS A 2 10.82 5.42 25.69
C LYS A 2 10.50 5.23 24.21
N PRO A 3 9.50 4.41 23.82
CA PRO A 3 9.09 4.33 22.42
C PRO A 3 8.45 5.66 22.02
N LYS A 4 8.99 6.29 20.97
CA LYS A 4 8.37 7.47 20.35
C LYS A 4 7.22 6.96 19.49
N PHE A 5 6.00 7.12 19.99
CA PHE A 5 4.78 6.93 19.20
C PHE A 5 4.69 8.11 18.22
N THR A 6 5.08 7.88 16.97
CA THR A 6 4.80 8.82 15.88
C THR A 6 3.34 8.64 15.48
N ILE A 7 2.51 9.64 15.79
CA ILE A 7 1.11 9.69 15.34
C ILE A 7 1.14 10.09 13.85
N LEU A 8 0.74 9.16 12.98
CA LEU A 8 0.52 9.42 11.56
C LEU A 8 -0.84 10.13 11.41
N LEU A 9 -0.81 11.41 11.05
CA LEU A 9 -2.02 12.20 10.80
C LEU A 9 -2.49 11.93 9.37
N PHE A 10 -3.50 11.07 9.20
CA PHE A 10 -4.22 10.94 7.93
C PHE A 10 -5.08 12.18 7.73
N LEU A 11 -4.68 13.03 6.79
CA LEU A 11 -5.43 14.21 6.40
C LEU A 11 -6.56 13.75 5.46
N VAL A 12 -7.77 13.60 6.02
CA VAL A 12 -8.98 13.28 5.25
C VAL A 12 -9.34 14.51 4.42
N ILE A 13 -8.99 14.49 3.13
CA ILE A 13 -9.39 15.54 2.19
C ILE A 13 -10.84 15.28 1.78
N SER A 14 -11.74 16.09 2.33
CA SER A 14 -13.16 16.08 2.01
C SER A 14 -13.44 16.50 0.56
N SER A 15 -14.22 15.67 -0.13
CA SER A 15 -15.07 15.98 -1.29
C SER A 15 -14.37 16.27 -2.63
N PHE A 16 -13.85 15.25 -3.29
CA PHE A 16 -13.65 15.30 -4.75
C PHE A 16 -14.91 14.78 -5.46
N SER A 17 -15.58 15.68 -6.21
CA SER A 17 -16.52 15.27 -7.26
C SER A 17 -15.72 14.71 -8.44
N PHE A 18 -15.43 13.40 -8.40
CA PHE A 18 -14.91 12.69 -9.55
C PHE A 18 -16.06 12.59 -10.58
N GLY A 19 -15.91 13.25 -11.72
CA GLY A 19 -16.89 13.22 -12.81
C GLY A 19 -16.84 11.93 -13.64
N GLN A 20 -15.93 11.00 -13.33
CA GLN A 20 -15.90 9.67 -13.93
C GLN A 20 -16.53 8.65 -12.98
N ASN A 21 -17.22 7.67 -13.57
CA ASN A 21 -17.77 6.58 -12.81
C ASN A 21 -16.67 5.57 -12.51
N LEU A 22 -16.51 5.21 -11.23
CA LEU A 22 -15.46 4.32 -10.78
C LEU A 22 -15.56 2.92 -11.42
N GLU A 23 -16.77 2.53 -11.81
CA GLU A 23 -17.08 1.26 -12.48
C GLU A 23 -16.49 1.16 -13.90
N ASP A 24 -16.14 2.30 -14.51
CA ASP A 24 -15.56 2.35 -15.85
C ASP A 24 -14.03 2.22 -15.84
N LEU A 25 -13.40 2.26 -14.66
CA LEU A 25 -11.95 2.20 -14.50
C LEU A 25 -11.45 0.76 -14.31
N ASP A 26 -10.23 0.50 -14.78
CA ASP A 26 -9.52 -0.74 -14.49
C ASP A 26 -9.38 -0.93 -12.97
N SER A 27 -9.96 -2.03 -12.46
CA SER A 27 -10.04 -2.32 -11.04
C SER A 27 -9.37 -3.63 -10.65
N TYR A 28 -8.77 -3.64 -9.47
CA TYR A 28 -7.94 -4.73 -8.97
C TYR A 28 -8.24 -5.01 -7.50
N THR A 29 -8.55 -6.26 -7.17
CA THR A 29 -8.83 -6.67 -5.79
C THR A 29 -7.52 -6.80 -5.02
N VAL A 30 -7.45 -6.19 -3.85
CA VAL A 30 -6.32 -6.36 -2.92
C VAL A 30 -6.46 -7.69 -2.20
N ASP A 31 -5.38 -8.47 -2.17
CA ASP A 31 -5.26 -9.67 -1.35
C ASP A 31 -4.90 -9.27 0.09
N GLU A 32 -3.79 -8.55 0.26
CA GLU A 32 -3.25 -8.21 1.57
C GLU A 32 -2.50 -6.88 1.56
N PHE A 33 -2.51 -6.19 2.71
CA PHE A 33 -1.65 -5.05 2.98
C PHE A 33 -0.48 -5.46 3.86
N TYR A 34 0.68 -4.86 3.58
CA TYR A 34 1.90 -5.04 4.34
C TYR A 34 2.48 -3.71 4.75
N LYS A 35 3.15 -3.70 5.89
CA LYS A 35 3.97 -2.58 6.34
C LYS A 35 5.44 -2.98 6.30
N LYS A 36 6.26 -2.17 5.63
CA LYS A 36 7.72 -2.31 5.68
C LYS A 36 8.26 -1.83 7.02
N VAL A 37 9.02 -2.69 7.69
CA VAL A 37 9.64 -2.42 8.98
C VAL A 37 11.15 -2.58 8.83
N GLU A 38 11.86 -1.47 8.92
CA GLU A 38 13.33 -1.44 8.95
C GLU A 38 13.84 -2.13 10.22
N LEU A 39 14.92 -2.87 10.06
CA LEU A 39 15.56 -3.65 11.13
C LEU A 39 16.85 -2.98 11.59
N ASP A 40 17.29 -3.34 12.79
CA ASP A 40 18.60 -2.93 13.27
C ASP A 40 19.70 -3.63 12.43
N ARG A 41 20.80 -2.91 12.17
CA ARG A 41 21.93 -3.45 11.42
C ARG A 41 22.47 -4.74 12.05
N GLY A 42 22.79 -5.73 11.23
CA GLY A 42 23.26 -7.04 11.66
C GLY A 42 22.14 -8.01 12.06
N THR A 43 20.87 -7.67 11.80
CA THR A 43 19.75 -8.61 11.95
C THR A 43 19.89 -9.72 10.90
N LEU A 44 19.80 -10.98 11.33
CA LEU A 44 19.98 -12.15 10.46
C LEU A 44 18.64 -12.85 10.19
N ASP A 45 18.49 -13.40 8.98
CA ASP A 45 17.40 -14.33 8.63
C ASP A 45 17.67 -15.77 9.15
N GLU A 46 16.76 -16.68 8.83
CA GLU A 46 16.85 -18.10 9.24
C GLU A 46 18.04 -18.85 8.65
N ASP A 47 18.61 -18.36 7.55
CA ASP A 47 19.80 -18.90 6.91
C ASP A 47 21.09 -18.22 7.42
N GLY A 48 20.99 -17.25 8.33
CA GLY A 48 22.12 -16.50 8.88
C GLY A 48 22.63 -15.37 7.97
N ARG A 49 21.83 -14.89 7.01
CA ARG A 49 22.15 -13.74 6.14
C ARG A 49 21.61 -12.44 6.73
N GLU A 50 22.35 -11.35 6.58
CA GLU A 50 21.89 -10.02 7.02
C GLU A 50 20.70 -9.55 6.17
N ILE A 51 19.66 -9.03 6.84
CA ILE A 51 18.48 -8.45 6.23
C ILE A 51 18.21 -7.06 6.79
N ASP A 52 17.80 -6.13 5.92
CA ASP A 52 17.61 -4.73 6.27
C ASP A 52 16.18 -4.42 6.73
N TYR A 53 15.19 -5.19 6.26
CA TYR A 53 13.78 -4.99 6.58
C TYR A 53 12.95 -6.27 6.44
N ILE A 54 11.75 -6.25 7.01
CA ILE A 54 10.70 -7.24 6.80
C ILE A 54 9.37 -6.58 6.40
N TYR A 55 8.48 -7.37 5.81
CA TYR A 55 7.09 -7.00 5.56
C TYR A 55 6.19 -7.66 6.61
N VAL A 56 5.42 -6.84 7.33
CA VAL A 56 4.47 -7.32 8.34
C VAL A 56 3.06 -7.05 7.86
N LYS A 57 2.21 -8.09 7.79
CA LYS A 57 0.81 -7.94 7.40
C LYS A 57 0.13 -6.91 8.30
N THR A 58 -0.63 -5.99 7.70
CA THR A 58 -1.32 -4.90 8.40
C THR A 58 -2.74 -4.76 7.87
N GLU A 59 -3.57 -4.06 8.64
CA GLU A 59 -4.88 -3.60 8.21
C GLU A 59 -4.82 -2.09 7.99
N LEU A 60 -5.71 -1.57 7.15
CA LEU A 60 -5.93 -0.14 6.94
C LEU A 60 -7.33 0.20 7.43
N ASP A 61 -7.53 1.44 7.86
CA ASP A 61 -8.86 1.94 8.20
C ASP A 61 -9.75 1.92 6.96
N SER A 62 -11.06 1.71 7.15
CA SER A 62 -12.00 1.79 6.04
C SER A 62 -12.11 3.22 5.52
N GLY A 63 -12.07 3.38 4.20
CA GLY A 63 -12.12 4.69 3.57
C GLY A 63 -11.67 4.66 2.11
N ASP A 64 -11.79 5.81 1.46
CA ASP A 64 -11.35 6.03 0.09
C ASP A 64 -10.07 6.88 0.12
N TYR A 65 -9.02 6.38 -0.51
CA TYR A 65 -7.69 6.98 -0.51
C TYR A 65 -7.25 7.27 -1.94
N LYS A 66 -6.76 8.48 -2.17
CA LYS A 66 -5.97 8.77 -3.38
C LYS A 66 -4.53 8.37 -3.11
N ILE A 67 -3.99 7.47 -3.93
CA ILE A 67 -2.64 6.94 -3.77
C ILE A 67 -1.89 6.95 -5.10
N ASP A 68 -0.57 6.96 -5.01
CA ASP A 68 0.31 6.63 -6.14
C ASP A 68 0.94 5.28 -5.86
N LEU A 69 0.91 4.36 -6.83
CA LEU A 69 1.59 3.08 -6.75
C LEU A 69 2.90 3.09 -7.52
N THR A 70 3.92 2.45 -6.96
CA THR A 70 5.18 2.12 -7.65
C THR A 70 5.48 0.63 -7.50
N ASP A 71 6.34 0.11 -8.38
CA ASP A 71 6.78 -1.29 -8.28
C ASP A 71 7.62 -1.47 -7.00
N GLY A 72 7.25 -2.46 -6.18
CA GLY A 72 7.97 -2.86 -4.97
C GLY A 72 8.76 -4.16 -5.17
N ASP A 73 9.19 -4.77 -4.07
CA ASP A 73 9.89 -6.07 -4.13
C ASP A 73 8.94 -7.20 -4.53
N GLY A 74 9.35 -8.02 -5.49
CA GLY A 74 8.58 -9.20 -5.92
C GLY A 74 7.20 -8.82 -6.46
N ASP A 75 6.15 -9.37 -5.84
CA ASP A 75 4.74 -9.14 -6.23
C ASP A 75 4.07 -8.01 -5.41
N LEU A 76 4.87 -7.21 -4.69
CA LEU A 76 4.37 -6.10 -3.89
C LEU A 76 4.42 -4.78 -4.67
N TYR A 77 3.45 -3.93 -4.38
CA TYR A 77 3.38 -2.56 -4.88
C TYR A 77 3.49 -1.60 -3.72
N GLU A 78 4.38 -0.63 -3.80
CA GLU A 78 4.53 0.40 -2.78
C GLU A 78 3.47 1.48 -2.96
N VAL A 79 2.76 1.83 -1.88
CA VAL A 79 2.04 3.09 -1.80
C VAL A 79 3.09 4.18 -1.59
N LYS A 80 3.37 4.92 -2.66
CA LYS A 80 4.49 5.85 -2.78
C LYS A 80 4.59 6.81 -1.59
N ASP A 81 5.82 7.05 -1.15
CA ASP A 81 6.15 7.93 -0.01
C ASP A 81 5.53 7.46 1.33
N THR A 82 5.16 6.18 1.42
CA THR A 82 4.70 5.54 2.65
C THR A 82 5.52 4.27 2.93
N ASN A 83 5.18 3.55 3.99
CA ASN A 83 5.71 2.20 4.22
C ASN A 83 4.64 1.12 4.04
N ILE A 84 3.56 1.44 3.33
CA ILE A 84 2.48 0.50 3.03
C ILE A 84 2.70 -0.12 1.66
N PHE A 85 2.53 -1.43 1.60
CA PHE A 85 2.67 -2.24 0.40
C PHE A 85 1.37 -3.01 0.17
N ILE A 86 1.02 -3.20 -1.09
CA ILE A 86 -0.19 -3.91 -1.53
C ILE A 86 0.24 -5.15 -2.29
N LYS A 87 -0.37 -6.28 -1.93
CA LYS A 87 -0.38 -7.49 -2.76
C LYS A 87 -1.75 -7.64 -3.40
N PHE A 88 -1.80 -7.86 -4.70
CA PHE A 88 -3.07 -8.03 -5.43
C PHE A 88 -3.49 -9.49 -5.55
N ASN A 89 -4.81 -9.71 -5.55
CA ASN A 89 -5.43 -10.99 -5.93
C ASN A 89 -5.55 -11.05 -7.47
N GLY A 90 -4.39 -11.13 -8.14
CA GLY A 90 -4.30 -11.09 -9.60
C GLY A 90 -3.18 -10.19 -10.09
N TYR A 91 -3.03 -10.13 -11.41
CA TYR A 91 -1.97 -9.35 -12.05
C TYR A 91 -2.39 -7.89 -12.23
N PHE A 92 -1.74 -6.97 -11.51
CA PHE A 92 -1.96 -5.53 -11.65
C PHE A 92 -1.21 -4.93 -12.85
N GLY A 93 -0.09 -5.53 -13.27
CA GLY A 93 0.80 -4.94 -14.28
C GLY A 93 1.94 -4.14 -13.65
N TYR A 94 2.73 -3.47 -14.49
CA TYR A 94 3.79 -2.58 -14.00
C TYR A 94 3.19 -1.24 -13.57
N ALA A 95 3.45 -0.83 -12.34
CA ALA A 95 3.10 0.49 -11.84
C ALA A 95 4.15 1.55 -12.23
N GLY A 96 5.38 1.12 -12.55
CA GLY A 96 6.47 2.01 -12.95
C GLY A 96 6.83 3.00 -11.84
N TYR A 97 7.11 4.24 -12.23
CA TYR A 97 7.53 5.31 -11.31
C TYR A 97 6.39 5.98 -10.52
N SER A 98 5.16 5.86 -11.02
CA SER A 98 3.95 6.39 -10.39
C SER A 98 2.75 5.96 -11.23
N THR A 99 1.80 5.24 -10.64
CA THR A 99 0.46 5.03 -11.21
C THR A 99 -0.55 5.61 -10.23
N GLU A 100 -1.23 6.68 -10.64
CA GLU A 100 -2.23 7.34 -9.79
C GLU A 100 -3.47 6.45 -9.69
N CYS A 101 -3.95 6.22 -8.47
CA CYS A 101 -5.05 5.31 -8.21
C CYS A 101 -5.99 5.84 -7.13
N ILE A 102 -7.19 5.27 -7.09
CA ILE A 102 -8.08 5.31 -5.93
C ILE A 102 -8.07 3.94 -5.27
N LEU A 103 -7.67 3.89 -4.00
CA LEU A 103 -7.80 2.71 -3.15
C LEU A 103 -9.06 2.86 -2.29
N LYS A 104 -10.01 1.94 -2.44
CA LYS A 104 -11.17 1.80 -1.56
C LYS A 104 -10.94 0.65 -0.59
N VAL A 105 -10.92 0.96 0.70
CA VAL A 105 -10.81 -0.02 1.79
C VAL A 105 -12.17 -0.16 2.44
N GLU A 106 -12.78 -1.34 2.31
CA GLU A 106 -14.05 -1.67 2.93
C GLU A 106 -13.86 -2.82 3.94
N TYR A 107 -14.88 -3.07 4.76
CA TYR A 107 -14.79 -4.05 5.85
C TYR A 107 -14.47 -5.48 5.39
N TYR A 108 -14.87 -5.86 4.18
CA TYR A 108 -14.71 -7.22 3.65
C TYR A 108 -13.74 -7.35 2.46
N SER A 109 -13.49 -6.25 1.76
CA SER A 109 -12.70 -6.24 0.53
C SER A 109 -12.07 -4.87 0.33
N SER A 110 -10.91 -4.84 -0.31
CA SER A 110 -10.31 -3.59 -0.78
C SER A 110 -10.05 -3.68 -2.27
N THR A 111 -10.26 -2.56 -2.97
CA THR A 111 -10.14 -2.48 -4.43
C THR A 111 -9.35 -1.24 -4.82
N VAL A 112 -8.42 -1.40 -5.75
CA VAL A 112 -7.68 -0.31 -6.36
C VAL A 112 -8.22 -0.06 -7.76
N TYR A 113 -8.46 1.19 -8.10
CA TYR A 113 -8.88 1.66 -9.41
C TYR A 113 -7.77 2.53 -10.00
N LYS A 114 -7.27 2.18 -11.18
CA LYS A 114 -6.28 3.00 -11.87
C LYS A 114 -6.95 4.24 -12.46
N LEU A 115 -6.35 5.41 -12.23
CA LEU A 115 -6.77 6.64 -12.90
C LEU A 115 -6.02 6.76 -14.22
N GLU A 116 -6.73 7.02 -15.32
CA GLU A 116 -6.17 7.32 -16.65
C GLU A 116 -5.79 8.80 -16.81
#